data_AF-A0A951LQ43-F1
#
_entry.id   AF-A0A951LQ43-F1
#
_cell.length_a   1.000
_cell.length_b   1.000
_cell.length_c   1.000
_cell.angle_alpha   90.00
_cell.angle_beta   90.00
_cell.angle_gamma   90.00
#
_symmetry.space_group_name_H-M   'P 1'
#
loop_
_entity.id
_entity.type
_entity.pdbx_description
1 polymer ?
#
loop_
_entity_poly.entity_id
_entity_poly.type
_entity_poly.pdbx_seq_one_letter_code
_entity_poly.pdbx_strand_id
1 'polypeptide(L)'
;MMRLWVVAALGAASWMDTGSPAHAAVSGCAQSEARLGAEVRAARAALMRIPVGDMDEAVPPAASAAIETVKNRIVAFVTGTMRCVAPNASAADVRRLLASRGDAFVDPSHYSADNYPNLHGDGLAYEVARPAGHPGLLAVMARLQIECGDDGVFMLFEHARGGSGWRLLILRRSPPYQGIEGAYGDFQFAVSPPDGQGRWYLATSHVPPWCTSAWRSLDYDLSRPGPAPELPHIFFSRNVRNYLGNDRGGAIRAEPNLFQVRHDGSIANTDILIRPHLATYAVLGDSVRRIQPAAPNARDFADEWVDTDWSEAGAWSGADPTIREAHRQLHAQGQNSYAPLGPARRCRGGLLQVRFGEGGAIWYLFVGGRGPFRLMHASRTQMPSCDGPDLNGNVIYLP
;
A
#
# COMPACT_ATOMS: atom_id res chain seq x y z
N MET A 1 21.01 6.17 90.04
CA MET A 1 20.47 6.18 88.66
C MET A 1 20.80 4.85 88.01
N MET A 2 19.80 3.97 87.91
CA MET A 2 19.85 2.64 87.28
C MET A 2 19.71 2.76 85.77
N ARG A 3 20.45 1.96 84.99
CA ARG A 3 20.01 1.50 83.66
C ARG A 3 20.44 0.05 83.41
N LEU A 4 19.43 -0.83 83.44
CA LEU A 4 19.45 -2.20 82.94
C LEU A 4 19.50 -2.19 81.41
N TRP A 5 20.31 -3.05 80.80
CA TRP A 5 20.26 -3.36 79.36
C TRP A 5 19.48 -4.66 79.16
N VAL A 6 18.43 -4.62 78.34
CA VAL A 6 17.66 -5.79 77.87
C VAL A 6 18.09 -6.08 76.45
N VAL A 7 18.58 -7.30 76.20
CA VAL A 7 18.89 -7.84 74.87
C VAL A 7 17.67 -8.62 74.39
N ALA A 8 17.04 -8.17 73.30
CA ALA A 8 15.96 -8.89 72.63
C ALA A 8 16.53 -9.73 71.47
N ALA A 9 16.29 -11.04 71.50
CA ALA A 9 16.63 -11.96 70.42
C ALA A 9 15.54 -11.93 69.34
N LEU A 10 15.92 -11.59 68.11
CA LEU A 10 15.06 -11.68 66.92
C LEU A 10 15.19 -13.09 66.31
N GLY A 11 14.09 -13.84 66.31
CA GLY A 11 13.97 -15.10 65.58
C GLY A 11 13.80 -14.86 64.09
N ALA A 12 14.64 -15.51 63.28
CA ALA A 12 14.50 -15.54 61.83
C ALA A 12 13.37 -16.51 61.44
N ALA A 13 12.26 -15.96 60.95
CA ALA A 13 11.23 -16.73 60.27
C ALA A 13 11.63 -16.90 58.80
N SER A 14 11.90 -18.15 58.41
CA SER A 14 12.16 -18.52 57.01
C SER A 14 10.85 -18.51 56.24
N TRP A 15 10.64 -17.49 55.40
CA TRP A 15 9.54 -17.46 54.45
C TRP A 15 9.89 -18.41 53.31
N MET A 16 9.09 -19.48 53.14
CA MET A 16 9.15 -20.31 51.94
C MET A 16 8.60 -19.47 50.79
N ASP A 17 9.49 -19.11 49.87
CA ASP A 17 9.22 -18.33 48.66
C ASP A 17 8.34 -19.18 47.72
N THR A 18 7.02 -19.04 47.83
CA THR A 18 6.09 -19.62 46.88
C THR A 18 6.22 -18.82 45.58
N GLY A 19 6.95 -19.40 44.62
CA GLY A 19 7.26 -18.79 43.33
C GLY A 19 6.07 -18.04 42.74
N SER A 20 6.23 -16.73 42.58
CA SER A 20 5.17 -15.83 42.12
C SER A 20 4.61 -16.28 40.75
N PRO A 21 3.28 -16.35 40.57
CA PRO A 21 2.63 -16.78 39.32
C PRO A 21 3.01 -15.96 38.08
N ALA A 22 3.60 -14.77 38.26
CA ALA A 22 4.14 -13.94 37.18
C ALA A 22 5.30 -14.62 36.40
N HIS A 23 6.13 -15.45 37.05
CA HIS A 23 7.26 -16.10 36.38
C HIS A 23 6.83 -17.27 35.49
N ALA A 24 5.78 -18.01 35.86
CA ALA A 24 5.26 -19.11 35.06
C ALA A 24 4.67 -18.61 33.73
N ALA A 25 3.93 -17.51 33.74
CA ALA A 25 3.32 -16.91 32.54
C ALA A 25 4.39 -16.44 31.51
N VAL A 26 5.48 -15.82 31.98
CA VAL A 26 6.59 -15.37 31.12
C VAL A 26 7.31 -16.55 30.47
N SER A 27 7.49 -17.65 31.20
CA SER A 27 8.16 -18.85 30.67
C SER A 27 7.37 -19.55 29.56
N GLY A 28 6.03 -19.56 29.64
CA GLY A 28 5.17 -20.17 28.62
C GLY A 28 5.19 -19.41 27.29
N CYS A 29 5.25 -18.09 27.34
CA CYS A 29 5.36 -17.23 26.16
C CYS A 29 6.63 -17.51 25.36
N ALA A 30 7.79 -17.47 26.02
CA ALA A 30 9.08 -17.69 25.37
C ALA A 30 9.17 -19.07 24.68
N GLN A 31 8.64 -20.13 25.31
CA GLN A 31 8.61 -21.47 24.73
C GLN A 31 7.70 -21.56 23.50
N SER A 32 6.50 -20.97 23.57
CA SER A 32 5.56 -20.93 22.46
C SER A 32 6.13 -20.17 21.25
N GLU A 33 6.71 -18.99 21.49
CA GLU A 33 7.38 -18.18 20.46
C GLU A 33 8.54 -18.92 19.82
N ALA A 34 9.40 -19.57 20.61
CA ALA A 34 10.53 -20.33 20.09
C ALA A 34 10.09 -21.49 19.19
N ARG A 35 9.05 -22.23 19.61
CA ARG A 35 8.48 -23.33 18.83
C ARG A 35 7.89 -22.82 17.51
N LEU A 36 7.03 -21.80 17.56
CA LEU A 36 6.38 -21.26 16.35
C LEU A 36 7.41 -20.63 15.39
N GLY A 37 8.43 -19.94 15.91
CA GLY A 37 9.54 -19.43 15.09
C GLY A 37 10.35 -20.55 14.44
N ALA A 38 10.55 -21.69 15.13
CA ALA A 38 11.19 -22.86 14.53
C ALA A 38 10.36 -23.47 13.40
N GLU A 39 9.03 -23.45 13.48
CA GLU A 39 8.16 -23.88 12.40
C GLU A 39 8.27 -22.98 11.16
N VAL A 40 8.42 -21.65 11.34
CA VAL A 40 8.70 -20.72 10.23
C VAL A 40 10.02 -21.06 9.56
N ARG A 41 11.10 -21.24 10.33
CA ARG A 41 12.42 -21.63 9.81
C ARG A 41 12.37 -22.94 9.04
N ALA A 42 11.71 -23.95 9.59
CA ALA A 42 11.59 -25.26 8.95
C ALA A 42 10.82 -25.18 7.62
N ALA A 43 9.72 -24.43 7.59
CA ALA A 43 8.94 -24.22 6.37
C ALA A 43 9.75 -23.46 5.30
N ARG A 44 10.49 -22.41 5.69
CA ARG A 44 11.37 -21.67 4.78
C ARG A 44 12.51 -22.54 4.24
N ALA A 45 13.15 -23.32 5.10
CA ALA A 45 14.20 -24.25 4.69
C ALA A 45 13.68 -25.32 3.70
N ALA A 46 12.41 -25.69 3.78
CA ALA A 46 11.79 -26.56 2.79
C ALA A 46 11.54 -25.83 1.46
N LEU A 47 11.06 -24.58 1.50
CA LEU A 47 10.85 -23.73 0.32
C LEU A 47 12.15 -23.48 -0.45
N MET A 48 13.24 -23.13 0.25
CA MET A 48 14.55 -22.86 -0.37
C MET A 48 15.20 -24.07 -1.06
N ARG A 49 14.68 -25.30 -0.86
CA ARG A 49 15.15 -26.50 -1.55
C ARG A 49 14.48 -26.71 -2.91
N ILE A 50 13.43 -25.95 -3.19
CA ILE A 50 12.72 -26.02 -4.47
C ILE A 50 13.49 -25.13 -5.45
N PRO A 51 14.03 -25.68 -6.54
CA PRO A 51 14.79 -24.89 -7.50
C PRO A 51 13.86 -23.86 -8.17
N VAL A 52 14.42 -22.68 -8.42
CA VAL A 52 13.79 -21.63 -9.21
C VAL A 52 14.59 -21.50 -10.51
N GLY A 53 13.90 -21.36 -11.64
CA GLY A 53 14.57 -21.05 -12.90
C GLY A 53 15.02 -19.58 -12.91
N ASP A 54 16.11 -19.27 -13.61
CA ASP A 54 16.56 -17.88 -13.74
C ASP A 54 15.47 -17.04 -14.41
N MET A 55 14.93 -16.05 -13.70
CA MET A 55 13.87 -15.15 -14.21
C MET A 55 12.58 -15.90 -14.60
N ASP A 56 12.30 -17.05 -13.98
CA ASP A 56 11.08 -17.80 -14.23
C ASP A 56 9.89 -17.12 -13.53
N GLU A 57 8.94 -16.64 -14.32
CA GLU A 57 7.71 -16.05 -13.81
C GLU A 57 6.74 -17.13 -13.32
N ALA A 58 6.89 -18.39 -13.77
CA ALA A 58 6.05 -19.49 -13.33
C ALA A 58 6.45 -19.97 -11.93
N VAL A 59 5.45 -20.27 -11.11
CA VAL A 59 5.61 -20.80 -9.76
C VAL A 59 5.15 -22.24 -9.77
N PRO A 60 6.08 -23.23 -9.72
CA PRO A 60 5.71 -24.64 -9.72
C PRO A 60 4.72 -24.96 -8.59
N PRO A 61 3.78 -25.92 -8.78
CA PRO A 61 2.80 -26.25 -7.75
C PRO A 61 3.40 -26.59 -6.39
N ALA A 62 4.57 -27.24 -6.36
CA ALA A 62 5.32 -27.52 -5.14
C ALA A 62 5.81 -26.23 -4.44
N ALA A 63 6.30 -25.25 -5.20
CA ALA A 63 6.72 -23.95 -4.68
C ALA A 63 5.52 -23.17 -4.15
N SER A 64 4.41 -23.11 -4.91
CA SER A 64 3.16 -22.47 -4.49
C SER A 64 2.64 -23.04 -3.15
N ALA A 65 2.59 -24.36 -3.01
CA ALA A 65 2.20 -25.02 -1.77
C ALA A 65 3.17 -24.76 -0.60
N ALA A 66 4.48 -24.72 -0.87
CA ALA A 66 5.49 -24.41 0.13
C ALA A 66 5.43 -22.93 0.58
N ILE A 67 5.20 -21.99 -0.34
CA ILE A 67 4.96 -20.57 -0.05
C ILE A 67 3.74 -20.42 0.86
N GLU A 68 2.61 -21.06 0.52
CA GLU A 68 1.42 -21.06 1.39
C GLU A 68 1.71 -21.64 2.78
N THR A 69 2.49 -22.71 2.85
CA THR A 69 2.91 -23.28 4.14
C THR A 69 3.72 -22.27 4.95
N VAL A 70 4.68 -21.58 4.34
CA VAL A 70 5.46 -20.53 5.00
C VAL A 70 4.55 -19.39 5.47
N LYS A 71 3.64 -18.88 4.63
CA LYS A 71 2.68 -17.82 4.99
C LYS A 71 1.82 -18.24 6.18
N ASN A 72 1.33 -19.48 6.20
CA ASN A 72 0.57 -20.02 7.33
C ASN A 72 1.40 -20.07 8.62
N ARG A 73 2.67 -20.48 8.56
CA ARG A 73 3.56 -20.47 9.73
C ARG A 73 3.88 -19.06 10.21
N ILE A 74 4.06 -18.10 9.30
CA ILE A 74 4.24 -16.69 9.63
C ILE A 74 3.04 -16.17 10.40
N VAL A 75 1.81 -16.38 9.90
CA VAL A 75 0.57 -15.94 10.58
C VAL A 75 0.46 -16.57 11.97
N ALA A 76 0.72 -17.87 12.09
CA ALA A 76 0.67 -18.56 13.38
C ALA A 76 1.71 -18.04 14.37
N PHE A 77 2.95 -17.81 13.91
CA PHE A 77 4.04 -17.27 14.71
C PHE A 77 3.77 -15.83 15.19
N VAL A 78 3.39 -14.94 14.28
CA VAL A 78 3.09 -13.54 14.63
C VAL A 78 1.90 -13.49 15.58
N THR A 79 0.80 -14.20 15.28
CA THR A 79 -0.38 -14.24 16.15
C THR A 79 -0.06 -14.84 17.52
N GLY A 80 0.75 -15.89 17.58
CA GLY A 80 1.20 -16.49 18.84
C GLY A 80 2.06 -15.54 19.67
N THR A 81 2.99 -14.84 19.02
CA THR A 81 3.85 -13.83 19.66
C THR A 81 3.02 -12.66 20.19
N MET A 82 2.05 -12.16 19.40
CA MET A 82 1.21 -11.03 19.80
C MET A 82 0.37 -11.30 21.05
N ARG A 83 0.10 -12.56 21.41
CA ARG A 83 -0.55 -12.91 22.70
C ARG A 83 0.32 -12.60 23.92
N CYS A 84 1.63 -12.51 23.72
CA CYS A 84 2.64 -12.28 24.75
C CYS A 84 3.17 -10.83 24.75
N VAL A 85 2.85 -10.06 23.71
CA VAL A 85 3.27 -8.66 23.58
C VAL A 85 2.46 -7.78 24.53
N ALA A 86 3.16 -7.01 25.35
CA ALA A 86 2.54 -6.03 26.23
C ALA A 86 1.77 -4.96 25.42
N PRO A 87 0.65 -4.40 25.94
CA PRO A 87 -0.20 -3.46 25.18
C PRO A 87 0.55 -2.17 24.79
N ASN A 88 1.48 -1.75 25.65
CA ASN A 88 2.31 -0.56 25.51
C ASN A 88 3.67 -0.84 24.86
N ALA A 89 3.93 -2.06 24.36
CA ALA A 89 5.17 -2.36 23.66
C ALA A 89 5.37 -1.41 22.46
N SER A 90 6.60 -0.96 22.27
CA SER A 90 6.93 -0.13 21.11
C SER A 90 6.94 -0.99 19.85
N ALA A 91 6.59 -0.40 18.70
CA ALA A 91 6.64 -1.11 17.43
C ALA A 91 8.06 -1.64 17.12
N ALA A 92 9.09 -0.88 17.51
CA ALA A 92 10.49 -1.28 17.35
C ALA A 92 10.85 -2.53 18.19
N ASP A 93 10.33 -2.63 19.41
CA ASP A 93 10.56 -3.81 20.27
C ASP A 93 9.89 -5.06 19.70
N VAL A 94 8.63 -4.91 19.27
CA VAL A 94 7.90 -6.02 18.63
C VAL A 94 8.61 -6.45 17.34
N ARG A 95 9.09 -5.52 16.52
CA ARG A 95 9.88 -5.83 15.33
C ARG A 95 11.14 -6.63 15.66
N ARG A 96 11.91 -6.21 16.67
CA ARG A 96 13.12 -6.93 17.11
C ARG A 96 12.80 -8.32 17.66
N LEU A 97 11.71 -8.45 18.40
CA LEU A 97 11.23 -9.74 18.90
C LEU A 97 10.89 -10.69 17.75
N LEU A 98 10.06 -10.24 16.80
CA LEU A 98 9.69 -11.03 15.63
C LEU A 98 10.91 -11.41 14.79
N ALA A 99 11.83 -10.47 14.55
CA ALA A 99 13.03 -10.73 13.77
C ALA A 99 13.95 -11.77 14.43
N SER A 100 14.24 -11.61 15.72
CA SER A 100 15.14 -12.51 16.46
C SER A 100 14.57 -13.92 16.64
N ARG A 101 13.25 -14.07 16.73
CA ARG A 101 12.59 -15.37 16.95
C ARG A 101 12.15 -16.06 15.67
N GLY A 102 11.77 -15.28 14.65
CA GLY A 102 11.31 -15.73 13.34
C GLY A 102 12.42 -15.90 12.30
N ASP A 103 13.67 -15.58 12.66
CA ASP A 103 14.84 -15.70 11.78
C ASP A 103 14.78 -14.76 10.56
N ALA A 104 14.39 -13.51 10.81
CA ALA A 104 14.44 -12.48 9.79
C ALA A 104 15.89 -12.01 9.62
N PHE A 105 16.44 -12.21 8.42
CA PHE A 105 17.85 -11.96 8.12
C PHE A 105 18.09 -10.90 7.06
N VAL A 106 17.04 -10.25 6.57
CA VAL A 106 17.19 -9.26 5.51
C VAL A 106 17.84 -8.00 6.07
N ASP A 107 19.07 -7.77 5.62
CA ASP A 107 19.57 -6.42 5.40
C ASP A 107 18.79 -5.84 4.20
N PRO A 108 17.93 -4.81 4.40
CA PRO A 108 17.15 -4.22 3.32
C PRO A 108 18.01 -3.67 2.18
N SER A 109 19.30 -3.41 2.43
CA SER A 109 20.25 -2.93 1.43
C SER A 109 20.72 -4.00 0.44
N HIS A 110 20.48 -5.29 0.72
CA HIS A 110 20.82 -6.38 -0.17
C HIS A 110 19.89 -6.53 -1.39
N TYR A 111 18.74 -5.86 -1.37
CA TYR A 111 17.79 -5.87 -2.49
C TYR A 111 17.96 -4.64 -3.38
N SER A 112 18.97 -4.67 -4.23
CA SER A 112 18.98 -3.86 -5.45
C SER A 112 18.31 -4.65 -6.59
N ALA A 113 17.88 -3.94 -7.62
CA ALA A 113 17.37 -4.58 -8.84
C ALA A 113 18.40 -5.55 -9.47
N ASP A 114 19.68 -5.40 -9.11
CA ASP A 114 20.81 -6.14 -9.67
C ASP A 114 21.19 -7.37 -8.83
N ASN A 115 20.56 -7.62 -7.68
CA ASN A 115 21.01 -8.63 -6.72
C ASN A 115 19.83 -9.33 -6.01
N TYR A 116 18.85 -9.81 -6.77
CA TYR A 116 17.81 -10.69 -6.25
C TYR A 116 18.38 -12.11 -6.06
N PRO A 117 18.31 -12.69 -4.84
CA PRO A 117 18.60 -14.10 -4.66
C PRO A 117 17.71 -14.98 -5.54
N ASN A 118 18.33 -15.98 -6.17
CA ASN A 118 17.67 -16.93 -7.09
C ASN A 118 16.83 -18.01 -6.37
N LEU A 119 16.38 -17.77 -5.13
CA LEU A 119 15.67 -18.77 -4.32
C LEU A 119 14.47 -18.16 -3.60
N HIS A 120 13.32 -18.82 -3.74
CA HIS A 120 12.16 -18.52 -2.91
C HIS A 120 12.49 -18.72 -1.43
N GLY A 121 12.09 -17.75 -0.60
CA GLY A 121 12.19 -17.82 0.84
C GLY A 121 13.56 -17.53 1.43
N ASP A 122 14.57 -17.15 0.63
CA ASP A 122 15.89 -16.76 1.13
C ASP A 122 15.83 -15.49 2.02
N GLY A 123 14.89 -14.60 1.70
CA GLY A 123 14.55 -13.43 2.50
C GLY A 123 13.29 -13.57 3.36
N LEU A 124 13.36 -13.08 4.58
CA LEU A 124 12.20 -12.76 5.41
C LEU A 124 12.48 -11.48 6.20
N ALA A 125 11.57 -10.51 6.11
CA ALA A 125 11.62 -9.27 6.89
C ALA A 125 10.30 -9.04 7.62
N TYR A 126 10.38 -8.36 8.76
CA TYR A 126 9.20 -7.88 9.50
C TYR A 126 9.26 -6.37 9.64
N GLU A 127 8.17 -5.72 9.25
CA GLU A 127 7.89 -4.33 9.55
C GLU A 127 6.76 -4.28 10.58
N VAL A 128 6.89 -3.38 11.55
CA VAL A 128 5.87 -3.19 12.58
C VAL A 128 5.62 -1.70 12.73
N ALA A 129 4.36 -1.31 12.71
CA ALA A 129 3.95 0.07 12.88
C ALA A 129 2.78 0.18 13.85
N ARG A 130 2.76 1.28 14.60
CA ARG A 130 1.58 1.71 15.35
C ARG A 130 0.90 2.80 14.54
N PRO A 131 -0.28 2.55 13.94
CA PRO A 131 -0.89 3.55 13.07
C PRO A 131 -1.22 4.85 13.83
N ALA A 132 -0.99 5.98 13.18
CA ALA A 132 -1.25 7.29 13.78
C ALA A 132 -2.72 7.43 14.16
N GLY A 133 -2.99 8.01 15.34
CA GLY A 133 -4.36 8.12 15.88
C GLY A 133 -4.93 6.82 16.46
N HIS A 134 -4.19 5.71 16.43
CA HIS A 134 -4.66 4.39 16.88
C HIS A 134 -3.73 3.75 17.91
N PRO A 135 -3.71 4.23 19.17
CA PRO A 135 -2.87 3.64 20.21
C PRO A 135 -3.29 2.20 20.58
N GLY A 136 -4.50 1.77 20.20
CA GLY A 136 -4.97 0.40 20.38
C GLY A 136 -4.63 -0.53 19.22
N LEU A 137 -4.03 -0.04 18.12
CA LEU A 137 -3.71 -0.87 16.95
C LEU A 137 -2.21 -1.09 16.80
N LEU A 138 -1.85 -2.23 16.21
CA LEU A 138 -0.49 -2.55 15.81
C LEU A 138 -0.53 -3.36 14.51
N ALA A 139 0.14 -2.86 13.48
CA ALA A 139 0.26 -3.48 12.19
C ALA A 139 1.59 -4.23 12.08
N VAL A 140 1.56 -5.45 11.54
CA VAL A 140 2.74 -6.26 11.22
C VAL A 140 2.68 -6.61 9.74
N MET A 141 3.72 -6.28 9.00
CA MET A 141 3.94 -6.73 7.63
C MET A 141 5.12 -7.71 7.63
N ALA A 142 4.89 -8.93 7.15
CA ALA A 142 5.97 -9.87 6.88
C ALA A 142 6.19 -9.96 5.37
N ARG A 143 7.41 -9.69 4.91
CA ARG A 143 7.80 -9.81 3.49
C ARG A 143 8.58 -11.09 3.29
N LEU A 144 7.99 -12.04 2.58
CA LEU A 144 8.67 -13.26 2.16
C LEU A 144 9.26 -13.02 0.78
N GLN A 145 10.57 -13.15 0.64
CA GLN A 145 11.17 -13.01 -0.68
C GLN A 145 10.76 -14.16 -1.60
N ILE A 146 10.46 -13.82 -2.85
CA ILE A 146 10.24 -14.77 -3.95
C ILE A 146 11.06 -14.32 -5.17
N GLU A 147 10.98 -15.06 -6.26
CA GLU A 147 11.65 -14.70 -7.50
C GLU A 147 11.20 -13.31 -7.97
N CYS A 148 12.16 -12.44 -8.30
CA CYS A 148 11.94 -11.07 -8.80
C CYS A 148 11.15 -10.13 -7.86
N GLY A 149 11.01 -10.44 -6.57
CA GLY A 149 10.36 -9.56 -5.60
C GLY A 149 10.04 -10.19 -4.24
N ASP A 150 8.91 -9.81 -3.66
CA ASP A 150 8.42 -10.32 -2.39
C ASP A 150 6.92 -10.62 -2.42
N ASP A 151 6.47 -11.39 -1.43
CA ASP A 151 5.06 -11.69 -1.17
C ASP A 151 4.72 -11.27 0.27
N GLY A 152 3.92 -10.22 0.39
CA GLY A 152 3.52 -9.62 1.66
C GLY A 152 2.42 -10.38 2.40
N VAL A 153 2.62 -10.56 3.71
CA VAL A 153 1.60 -11.00 4.66
C VAL A 153 1.37 -9.89 5.69
N PHE A 154 0.28 -9.15 5.53
CA PHE A 154 -0.13 -8.07 6.42
C PHE A 154 -1.10 -8.57 7.49
N MET A 155 -0.87 -8.16 8.73
CA MET A 155 -1.73 -8.44 9.88
C MET A 155 -1.95 -7.16 10.69
N LEU A 156 -3.21 -6.81 10.93
CA LEU A 156 -3.58 -5.72 11.83
C LEU A 156 -4.15 -6.28 13.12
N PHE A 157 -3.57 -5.91 14.25
CA PHE A 157 -4.00 -6.32 15.57
C PHE A 157 -4.64 -5.17 16.33
N GLU A 158 -5.61 -5.49 17.18
CA GLU A 158 -6.22 -4.57 18.13
C GLU A 158 -6.04 -5.09 19.56
N HIS A 159 -5.66 -4.18 20.45
CA HIS A 159 -5.69 -4.41 21.87
C HIS A 159 -7.00 -3.84 22.45
N ALA A 160 -7.95 -4.72 22.78
CA ALA A 160 -9.21 -4.31 23.39
C ALA A 160 -8.98 -3.60 24.73
N ARG A 161 -9.70 -2.49 24.97
CA ARG A 161 -9.69 -1.85 26.30
C ARG A 161 -10.22 -2.83 27.35
N GLY A 162 -9.39 -3.15 28.35
CA GLY A 162 -9.73 -4.13 29.39
C GLY A 162 -9.58 -5.61 28.97
N GLY A 163 -9.11 -5.89 27.75
CA GLY A 163 -8.75 -7.23 27.31
C GLY A 163 -7.37 -7.66 27.81
N SER A 164 -7.11 -8.97 27.79
CA SER A 164 -5.85 -9.58 28.23
C SER A 164 -4.80 -9.73 27.12
N GLY A 165 -5.06 -9.26 25.89
CA GLY A 165 -4.09 -9.37 24.81
C GLY A 165 -4.54 -8.81 23.46
N TRP A 166 -3.63 -8.90 22.50
CA TRP A 166 -3.85 -8.49 21.12
C TRP A 166 -4.72 -9.51 20.36
N ARG A 167 -5.69 -9.00 19.60
CA ARG A 167 -6.59 -9.77 18.74
C ARG A 167 -6.33 -9.41 17.28
N LEU A 168 -6.17 -10.42 16.42
CA LEU A 168 -6.06 -10.20 14.99
C LEU A 168 -7.40 -9.67 14.43
N LEU A 169 -7.36 -8.51 13.76
CA LEU A 169 -8.51 -7.86 13.13
C LEU A 169 -8.61 -8.11 11.64
N ILE A 170 -7.49 -7.98 10.92
CA ILE A 170 -7.41 -8.08 9.46
C ILE A 170 -6.15 -8.86 9.12
N LEU A 171 -6.29 -9.80 8.18
CA LEU A 171 -5.21 -10.52 7.52
C LEU A 171 -5.32 -10.26 6.01
N ARG A 172 -4.25 -9.75 5.39
CA ARG A 172 -4.11 -9.66 3.93
C ARG A 172 -2.90 -10.47 3.50
N ARG A 173 -3.12 -11.33 2.52
CA ARG A 173 -2.08 -12.10 1.82
C ARG A 173 -2.61 -12.49 0.46
N SER A 174 -1.70 -12.76 -0.46
CA SER A 174 -2.03 -13.37 -1.75
C SER A 174 -2.62 -14.78 -1.55
N PRO A 175 -3.57 -15.21 -2.40
CA PRO A 175 -3.97 -16.62 -2.50
C PRO A 175 -2.82 -17.46 -3.08
N PRO A 176 -2.95 -18.80 -3.15
CA PRO A 176 -2.02 -19.61 -3.93
C PRO A 176 -2.01 -19.15 -5.39
N TYR A 177 -0.83 -19.02 -5.99
CA TYR A 177 -0.65 -18.54 -7.36
C TYR A 177 0.22 -19.49 -8.19
N GLN A 178 0.06 -19.41 -9.51
CA GLN A 178 0.82 -20.18 -10.51
C GLN A 178 1.91 -19.36 -11.19
N GLY A 179 1.89 -18.04 -11.01
CA GLY A 179 2.91 -17.11 -11.48
C GLY A 179 3.19 -16.06 -10.40
N ILE A 180 4.41 -15.51 -10.40
CA ILE A 180 4.86 -14.56 -9.39
C ILE A 180 3.97 -13.31 -9.31
N GLU A 181 3.31 -12.94 -10.41
CA GLU A 181 2.36 -11.83 -10.49
C GLU A 181 1.10 -12.03 -9.63
N GLY A 182 0.89 -13.22 -9.04
CA GLY A 182 -0.14 -13.43 -8.04
C GLY A 182 0.26 -12.99 -6.62
N ALA A 183 1.54 -12.66 -6.38
CA ALA A 183 2.04 -12.26 -5.08
C ALA A 183 1.72 -10.80 -4.72
N TYR A 184 1.72 -10.52 -3.42
CA TYR A 184 1.53 -9.17 -2.88
C TYR A 184 2.88 -8.46 -2.73
N GLY A 185 3.54 -8.17 -3.85
CA GLY A 185 4.83 -7.47 -3.89
C GLY A 185 4.73 -5.98 -3.57
N ASP A 186 5.83 -5.39 -3.11
CA ASP A 186 5.94 -3.95 -2.78
C ASP A 186 4.77 -3.43 -1.92
N PHE A 187 4.22 -4.29 -1.05
CA PHE A 187 2.99 -3.99 -0.33
C PHE A 187 3.15 -2.77 0.60
N GLN A 188 2.21 -1.83 0.52
CA GLN A 188 2.11 -0.68 1.42
C GLN A 188 0.75 -0.65 2.11
N PHE A 189 0.70 0.00 3.27
CA PHE A 189 -0.54 0.20 4.01
C PHE A 189 -0.60 1.56 4.70
N ALA A 190 -1.82 2.04 4.90
CA ALA A 190 -2.14 3.17 5.77
C ALA A 190 -3.47 2.92 6.48
N VAL A 191 -3.56 3.23 7.76
CA VAL A 191 -4.83 3.20 8.50
C VAL A 191 -5.29 4.64 8.69
N SER A 192 -6.49 4.97 8.22
CA SER A 192 -7.03 6.32 8.41
C SER A 192 -7.19 6.60 9.90
N PRO A 193 -6.96 7.82 10.39
CA PRO A 193 -7.45 8.19 11.71
C PRO A 193 -8.99 8.02 11.78
N PRO A 194 -9.58 7.86 12.98
CA PRO A 194 -11.03 7.77 13.12
C PRO A 194 -11.74 9.03 12.60
N ASP A 195 -12.89 8.85 11.95
CA ASP A 195 -13.80 9.93 11.57
C ASP A 195 -14.57 10.47 12.79
N GLY A 196 -15.46 11.44 12.57
CA GLY A 196 -16.29 12.01 13.63
C GLY A 196 -17.25 11.01 14.30
N GLN A 197 -17.42 9.81 13.74
CA GLN A 197 -18.19 8.70 14.29
C GLN A 197 -17.29 7.60 14.89
N GLY A 198 -15.98 7.83 14.96
CA GLY A 198 -15.00 6.86 15.45
C GLY A 198 -14.68 5.74 14.48
N ARG A 199 -15.12 5.82 13.22
CA ARG A 199 -14.86 4.80 12.19
C ARG A 199 -13.55 5.07 11.49
N TRP A 200 -12.81 4.03 11.13
CA TRP A 200 -11.56 4.11 10.39
C TRP A 200 -11.51 3.02 9.32
N TYR A 201 -10.71 3.23 8.28
CA TYR A 201 -10.51 2.24 7.22
C TYR A 201 -9.02 1.95 7.02
N LEU A 202 -8.72 0.78 6.47
CA LEU A 202 -7.41 0.36 6.02
C LEU A 202 -7.32 0.64 4.52
N ALA A 203 -6.30 1.38 4.11
CA ALA A 203 -5.87 1.48 2.72
C ALA A 203 -4.66 0.57 2.50
N THR A 204 -4.67 -0.19 1.41
CA THR A 204 -3.54 -1.03 0.99
C THR A 204 -3.22 -0.78 -0.47
N SER A 205 -1.94 -0.87 -0.82
CA SER A 205 -1.48 -0.98 -2.20
C SER A 205 -0.45 -2.09 -2.35
N HIS A 206 -0.35 -2.71 -3.52
CA HIS A 206 0.70 -3.64 -3.86
C HIS A 206 0.97 -3.62 -5.36
N VAL A 207 2.21 -3.94 -5.73
CA VAL A 207 2.65 -4.10 -7.12
C VAL A 207 3.12 -5.54 -7.28
N PRO A 208 2.40 -6.36 -8.06
CA PRO A 208 2.83 -7.71 -8.35
C PRO A 208 4.28 -7.74 -8.88
N PRO A 209 5.10 -8.71 -8.47
CA PRO A 209 6.45 -8.85 -8.99
C PRO A 209 6.43 -9.29 -10.46
N TRP A 210 7.49 -8.90 -11.19
CA TRP A 210 7.65 -9.22 -12.61
C TRP A 210 9.12 -9.14 -13.01
N CYS A 211 9.66 -10.17 -13.65
CA CYS A 211 11.10 -10.26 -13.87
C CYS A 211 11.60 -9.33 -14.98
N THR A 212 10.82 -9.16 -16.04
CA THR A 212 11.33 -8.64 -17.33
C THR A 212 10.88 -7.21 -17.68
N SER A 213 10.08 -6.58 -16.81
CA SER A 213 9.39 -5.31 -17.09
C SER A 213 9.21 -4.48 -15.83
N ALA A 214 9.51 -3.18 -15.95
CA ALA A 214 9.16 -2.16 -14.98
C ALA A 214 7.68 -1.74 -15.08
N TRP A 215 7.01 -2.01 -16.20
CA TRP A 215 5.56 -1.85 -16.33
C TRP A 215 4.85 -3.02 -15.68
N ARG A 216 4.02 -2.73 -14.68
CA ARG A 216 3.27 -3.69 -13.86
C ARG A 216 1.90 -3.11 -13.50
N SER A 217 1.03 -3.88 -12.87
CA SER A 217 -0.15 -3.28 -12.23
C SER A 217 0.21 -2.65 -10.88
N LEU A 218 -0.61 -1.71 -10.46
CA LEU A 218 -0.72 -1.28 -9.08
C LEU A 218 -2.15 -1.55 -8.63
N ASP A 219 -2.28 -2.40 -7.64
CA ASP A 219 -3.54 -2.78 -7.03
C ASP A 219 -3.69 -2.05 -5.71
N TYR A 220 -4.78 -1.31 -5.53
CA TYR A 220 -5.09 -0.65 -4.27
C TYR A 220 -6.55 -0.75 -3.89
N ASP A 221 -6.80 -0.82 -2.59
CA ASP A 221 -8.15 -1.03 -2.06
C ASP A 221 -8.32 -0.40 -0.68
N LEU A 222 -9.59 -0.17 -0.33
CA LEU A 222 -10.02 0.26 1.00
C LEU A 222 -10.87 -0.83 1.64
N SER A 223 -10.56 -1.13 2.90
CA SER A 223 -11.23 -2.18 3.65
C SER A 223 -11.47 -1.82 5.12
N ARG A 224 -12.35 -2.57 5.75
CA ARG A 224 -12.63 -2.56 7.19
C ARG A 224 -12.55 -3.99 7.75
N PRO A 225 -12.44 -4.16 9.08
CA PRO A 225 -12.63 -5.47 9.69
C PRO A 225 -13.97 -6.08 9.24
N GLY A 226 -13.93 -7.34 8.83
CA GLY A 226 -15.11 -8.09 8.41
C GLY A 226 -15.53 -9.15 9.44
N PRO A 227 -16.32 -10.17 9.04
CA PRO A 227 -16.75 -11.24 9.95
C PRO A 227 -15.60 -12.12 10.46
N ALA A 228 -14.49 -12.19 9.74
CA ALA A 228 -13.27 -12.89 10.14
C ALA A 228 -12.03 -12.13 9.65
N PRO A 229 -10.86 -12.30 10.27
CA PRO A 229 -9.65 -11.57 9.86
C PRO A 229 -9.26 -11.76 8.39
N GLU A 230 -9.43 -12.97 7.86
CA GLU A 230 -9.15 -13.34 6.47
C GLU A 230 -10.24 -12.92 5.48
N LEU A 231 -11.37 -12.40 5.98
CA LEU A 231 -12.50 -11.90 5.18
C LEU A 231 -12.79 -10.44 5.50
N PRO A 232 -11.85 -9.50 5.26
CA PRO A 232 -12.12 -8.07 5.46
C PRO A 232 -13.24 -7.59 4.53
N HIS A 233 -14.00 -6.60 4.97
CA HIS A 233 -14.99 -5.95 4.13
C HIS A 233 -14.28 -4.95 3.20
N ILE A 234 -14.00 -5.37 1.97
CA ILE A 234 -13.44 -4.51 0.91
C ILE A 234 -14.62 -3.77 0.26
N PHE A 235 -14.63 -2.45 0.36
CA PHE A 235 -15.70 -1.59 -0.17
C PHE A 235 -15.26 -0.72 -1.35
N PHE A 236 -13.96 -0.73 -1.68
CA PHE A 236 -13.42 -0.06 -2.85
C PHE A 236 -12.13 -0.74 -3.29
N SER A 237 -11.95 -0.89 -4.60
CA SER A 237 -10.72 -1.42 -5.19
C SER A 237 -10.52 -0.87 -6.60
N ARG A 238 -9.25 -0.75 -7.00
CA ARG A 238 -8.79 -0.36 -8.33
C ARG A 238 -7.52 -1.11 -8.68
N ASN A 239 -7.37 -1.39 -9.97
CA ASN A 239 -6.16 -1.87 -10.61
C ASN A 239 -5.80 -0.83 -11.67
N VAL A 240 -4.57 -0.33 -11.65
CA VAL A 240 -4.09 0.66 -12.62
C VAL A 240 -2.76 0.22 -13.19
N ARG A 241 -2.44 0.68 -14.41
CA ARG A 241 -1.12 0.46 -14.99
C ARG A 241 -0.10 1.36 -14.31
N ASN A 242 0.97 0.76 -13.83
CA ASN A 242 2.04 1.42 -13.10
C ASN A 242 3.40 1.16 -13.73
N TYR A 243 4.25 2.16 -13.72
CA TYR A 243 5.67 2.04 -13.99
C TYR A 243 6.41 2.06 -12.65
N LEU A 244 7.30 1.10 -12.44
CA LEU A 244 8.22 1.11 -11.32
C LEU A 244 9.29 2.19 -11.52
N GLY A 245 8.89 3.43 -11.25
CA GLY A 245 9.77 4.58 -11.13
C GLY A 245 10.35 4.67 -9.73
N ASN A 246 10.38 5.89 -9.18
CA ASN A 246 10.95 6.14 -7.85
C ASN A 246 10.03 5.62 -6.73
N ASP A 247 8.72 5.57 -6.97
CA ASP A 247 7.70 5.20 -5.98
C ASP A 247 7.28 3.73 -6.11
N ARG A 248 8.22 2.81 -5.80
CA ARG A 248 8.05 1.35 -5.81
C ARG A 248 6.85 0.87 -4.95
N GLY A 249 5.64 0.88 -5.51
CA GLY A 249 4.41 0.45 -4.81
C GLY A 249 3.30 1.49 -4.70
N GLY A 250 3.50 2.70 -5.24
CA GLY A 250 2.54 3.80 -5.21
C GLY A 250 2.35 4.38 -3.80
N ALA A 251 2.78 5.61 -3.59
CA ALA A 251 2.66 6.26 -2.28
C ALA A 251 1.18 6.48 -1.91
N ILE A 252 0.73 5.86 -0.83
CA ILE A 252 -0.63 6.00 -0.32
C ILE A 252 -0.71 6.88 0.93
N ARG A 253 -1.82 7.60 1.06
CA ARG A 253 -2.17 8.40 2.24
C ARG A 253 -3.62 8.18 2.61
N ALA A 254 -3.88 7.96 3.89
CA ALA A 254 -5.22 7.79 4.44
C ALA A 254 -5.49 8.82 5.54
N GLU A 255 -6.54 9.61 5.32
CA GLU A 255 -7.11 10.61 6.23
C GLU A 255 -8.55 10.22 6.58
N PRO A 256 -9.19 10.78 7.63
CA PRO A 256 -10.50 10.31 8.09
C PRO A 256 -11.57 10.15 7.00
N ASN A 257 -11.60 11.07 6.03
CA ASN A 257 -12.57 11.07 4.93
C ASN A 257 -11.90 11.22 3.55
N LEU A 258 -10.59 10.95 3.45
CA LEU A 258 -9.84 11.15 2.21
C LEU A 258 -8.75 10.10 2.05
N PHE A 259 -8.71 9.47 0.89
CA PHE A 259 -7.68 8.54 0.48
C PHE A 259 -6.96 9.08 -0.76
N GLN A 260 -5.64 8.96 -0.79
CA GLN A 260 -4.81 9.34 -1.93
C GLN A 260 -3.87 8.21 -2.29
N VAL A 261 -3.69 8.02 -3.60
CA VAL A 261 -2.63 7.18 -4.17
C VAL A 261 -1.90 7.98 -5.24
N ARG A 262 -0.57 7.96 -5.16
CA ARG A 262 0.32 8.54 -6.15
C ARG A 262 1.14 7.41 -6.78
N HIS A 263 1.20 7.37 -8.09
CA HIS A 263 1.93 6.33 -8.82
C HIS A 263 2.44 6.88 -10.14
N ASP A 264 3.44 6.23 -10.72
CA ASP A 264 3.94 6.58 -12.04
C ASP A 264 3.21 5.71 -13.07
N GLY A 265 2.64 6.32 -14.11
CA GLY A 265 1.79 5.63 -15.07
C GLY A 265 2.10 6.06 -16.50
N SER A 266 1.54 5.32 -17.46
CA SER A 266 1.61 5.68 -18.88
C SER A 266 0.63 6.81 -19.15
N ILE A 267 1.00 7.71 -20.03
CA ILE A 267 0.06 8.65 -20.62
C ILE A 267 -0.47 8.12 -21.95
N ALA A 268 -1.56 8.70 -22.45
CA ALA A 268 -2.05 8.39 -23.81
C ALA A 268 -1.09 8.88 -24.91
N ASN A 269 -0.03 9.60 -24.57
CA ASN A 269 0.91 10.28 -25.46
C ASN A 269 2.28 9.58 -25.57
N THR A 270 2.89 9.59 -26.76
CA THR A 270 4.22 9.05 -27.06
C THR A 270 5.40 9.91 -26.60
N ASP A 271 5.22 11.22 -26.41
CA ASP A 271 6.33 12.15 -26.17
C ASP A 271 6.91 12.09 -24.75
N ILE A 272 6.12 11.60 -23.79
CA ILE A 272 6.53 11.38 -22.40
C ILE A 272 6.06 9.97 -22.06
N LEU A 273 6.98 9.04 -21.82
CA LEU A 273 6.60 7.64 -21.61
C LEU A 273 5.90 7.40 -20.26
N ILE A 274 6.27 8.19 -19.24
CA ILE A 274 5.89 8.00 -17.83
C ILE A 274 5.57 9.36 -17.21
N ARG A 275 4.47 9.47 -16.46
CA ARG A 275 4.19 10.64 -15.62
C ARG A 275 3.68 10.21 -14.23
N PRO A 276 3.80 11.08 -13.21
CA PRO A 276 3.09 10.87 -11.97
C PRO A 276 1.58 11.10 -12.15
N HIS A 277 0.80 10.16 -11.63
CA HIS A 277 -0.64 10.25 -11.43
C HIS A 277 -0.94 10.45 -9.96
N LEU A 278 -1.95 11.27 -9.67
CA LEU A 278 -2.49 11.46 -8.34
C LEU A 278 -4.00 11.19 -8.37
N ALA A 279 -4.43 10.12 -7.72
CA ALA A 279 -5.84 9.85 -7.53
C ALA A 279 -6.23 10.19 -6.09
N THR A 280 -7.13 11.17 -5.94
CA THR A 280 -7.69 11.58 -4.65
C THR A 280 -9.14 11.13 -4.57
N TYR A 281 -9.52 10.53 -3.44
CA TYR A 281 -10.85 10.00 -3.19
C TYR A 281 -11.43 10.58 -1.91
N ALA A 282 -12.67 11.04 -1.96
CA ALA A 282 -13.49 11.25 -0.77
C ALA A 282 -14.02 9.90 -0.29
N VAL A 283 -13.91 9.66 1.02
CA VAL A 283 -14.38 8.44 1.69
C VAL A 283 -15.44 8.85 2.71
N LEU A 284 -16.67 8.39 2.53
CA LEU A 284 -17.80 8.66 3.42
C LEU A 284 -18.53 7.36 3.73
N GLY A 285 -18.28 6.81 4.93
CA GLY A 285 -18.69 5.44 5.23
C GLY A 285 -18.00 4.48 4.27
N ASP A 286 -18.79 3.71 3.52
CA ASP A 286 -18.28 2.76 2.51
C ASP A 286 -18.47 3.30 1.09
N SER A 287 -18.89 4.55 0.94
CA SER A 287 -18.96 5.23 -0.36
C SER A 287 -17.63 5.93 -0.65
N VAL A 288 -17.07 5.61 -1.82
CA VAL A 288 -15.80 6.18 -2.30
C VAL A 288 -16.04 6.88 -3.62
N ARG A 289 -15.59 8.13 -3.73
CA ARG A 289 -15.73 8.93 -4.95
C ARG A 289 -14.45 9.66 -5.25
N ARG A 290 -13.97 9.54 -6.49
CA ARG A 290 -12.81 10.31 -6.97
C ARG A 290 -13.15 11.81 -6.98
N ILE A 291 -12.28 12.62 -6.40
CA ILE A 291 -12.44 14.07 -6.27
C ILE A 291 -11.22 14.79 -6.84
N GLN A 292 -11.35 16.11 -7.00
CA GLN A 292 -10.28 16.97 -7.46
C GLN A 292 -9.23 17.25 -6.35
N PRO A 293 -7.98 17.60 -6.70
CA PRO A 293 -7.46 17.72 -8.06
C PRO A 293 -7.28 16.34 -8.72
N ALA A 294 -7.73 16.20 -9.97
CA ALA A 294 -7.50 14.97 -10.75
C ALA A 294 -6.06 14.91 -11.31
N ALA A 295 -5.42 16.06 -11.44
CA ALA A 295 -4.06 16.20 -11.94
C ALA A 295 -3.43 17.53 -11.46
N PRO A 296 -2.09 17.63 -11.42
CA PRO A 296 -1.40 18.80 -10.87
C PRO A 296 -1.36 20.02 -11.82
N ASN A 297 -1.56 19.82 -13.13
CA ASN A 297 -1.59 20.88 -14.12
C ASN A 297 -2.64 20.60 -15.21
N ALA A 298 -2.92 21.58 -16.06
CA ALA A 298 -3.98 21.47 -17.07
C ALA A 298 -3.68 20.45 -18.17
N ARG A 299 -2.40 20.22 -18.51
CA ARG A 299 -2.00 19.22 -19.50
C ARG A 299 -2.29 17.82 -18.97
N ASP A 300 -1.80 17.52 -17.77
CA ASP A 300 -2.04 16.24 -17.10
C ASP A 300 -3.53 16.04 -16.82
N PHE A 301 -4.28 17.11 -16.53
CA PHE A 301 -5.73 17.04 -16.37
C PHE A 301 -6.42 16.63 -17.68
N ALA A 302 -6.00 17.18 -18.82
CA ALA A 302 -6.58 16.83 -20.11
C ALA A 302 -6.33 15.36 -20.47
N ASP A 303 -5.12 14.87 -20.22
CA ASP A 303 -4.77 13.44 -20.37
C ASP A 303 -5.61 12.56 -19.44
N GLU A 304 -5.64 12.89 -18.16
CA GLU A 304 -6.42 12.16 -17.14
C GLU A 304 -7.92 12.13 -17.47
N TRP A 305 -8.46 13.24 -17.97
CA TRP A 305 -9.87 13.32 -18.36
C TRP A 305 -10.19 12.43 -19.57
N VAL A 306 -9.27 12.29 -20.51
CA VAL A 306 -9.43 11.38 -21.66
C VAL A 306 -9.37 9.93 -21.21
N ASP A 307 -8.45 9.58 -20.31
CA ASP A 307 -8.25 8.20 -19.84
C ASP A 307 -9.35 7.74 -18.85
N THR A 308 -9.93 8.68 -18.10
CA THR A 308 -10.94 8.37 -17.07
C THR A 308 -12.34 8.15 -17.66
N ASP A 309 -13.06 7.15 -17.16
CA ASP A 309 -14.47 6.89 -17.50
C ASP A 309 -15.38 8.11 -17.28
N TRP A 310 -16.40 8.26 -18.14
CA TRP A 310 -17.32 9.41 -18.08
C TRP A 310 -18.04 9.56 -16.73
N SER A 311 -18.28 8.47 -15.99
CA SER A 311 -18.88 8.53 -14.65
C SER A 311 -18.06 9.35 -13.66
N GLU A 312 -16.74 9.42 -13.83
CA GLU A 312 -15.84 10.23 -13.03
C GLU A 312 -15.47 11.54 -13.78
N ALA A 313 -15.07 11.46 -15.06
CA ALA A 313 -14.64 12.61 -15.87
C ALA A 313 -15.77 13.66 -16.05
N GLY A 314 -17.03 13.22 -16.10
CA GLY A 314 -18.20 14.09 -16.18
C GLY A 314 -18.35 15.00 -14.96
N ALA A 315 -17.93 14.55 -13.76
CA ALA A 315 -17.95 15.37 -12.55
C ALA A 315 -16.95 16.54 -12.61
N TRP A 316 -15.92 16.42 -13.46
CA TRP A 316 -14.89 17.43 -13.72
C TRP A 316 -15.16 18.23 -14.99
N SER A 317 -16.33 18.04 -15.61
CA SER A 317 -16.70 18.71 -16.85
C SER A 317 -17.67 19.86 -16.61
N GLY A 318 -17.68 20.84 -17.50
CA GLY A 318 -18.68 21.91 -17.55
C GLY A 318 -20.05 21.40 -17.99
N ALA A 319 -21.03 22.31 -18.06
CA ALA A 319 -22.40 21.99 -18.45
C ALA A 319 -22.60 21.88 -19.98
N ASP A 320 -21.57 22.13 -20.78
CA ASP A 320 -21.66 22.05 -22.24
C ASP A 320 -21.94 20.59 -22.67
N PRO A 321 -23.08 20.32 -23.33
CA PRO A 321 -23.49 18.96 -23.69
C PRO A 321 -22.54 18.32 -24.72
N THR A 322 -21.77 19.11 -25.46
CA THR A 322 -20.81 18.61 -26.45
C THR A 322 -19.58 17.95 -25.81
N ILE A 323 -19.28 18.27 -24.54
CA ILE A 323 -18.13 17.72 -23.83
C ILE A 323 -18.25 16.20 -23.69
N ARG A 324 -19.45 15.68 -23.41
CA ARG A 324 -19.68 14.24 -23.29
C ARG A 324 -19.40 13.50 -24.59
N GLU A 325 -19.79 14.10 -25.70
CA GLU A 325 -19.54 13.53 -27.03
C GLU A 325 -18.06 13.54 -27.38
N ALA A 326 -17.38 14.66 -27.11
CA ALA A 326 -15.93 14.75 -27.26
C ALA A 326 -15.21 13.71 -26.38
N HIS A 327 -15.65 13.51 -25.14
CA HIS A 327 -15.11 12.50 -24.23
C HIS A 327 -15.23 11.11 -24.84
N ARG A 328 -16.42 10.73 -25.28
CA ARG A 328 -16.66 9.43 -25.89
C ARG A 328 -15.73 9.15 -27.06
N GLN A 329 -15.53 10.14 -27.94
CA GLN A 329 -14.63 10.00 -29.09
C GLN A 329 -13.16 9.90 -28.68
N LEU A 330 -12.73 10.79 -27.79
CA LEU A 330 -11.34 10.86 -27.33
C LEU A 330 -10.95 9.66 -26.47
N HIS A 331 -11.81 9.23 -25.55
CA HIS A 331 -11.60 8.07 -24.70
C HIS A 331 -11.48 6.79 -25.54
N ALA A 332 -12.37 6.60 -26.52
CA ALA A 332 -12.25 5.50 -27.47
C ALA A 332 -10.98 5.58 -28.33
N GLN A 333 -10.55 6.79 -28.70
CA GLN A 333 -9.30 6.99 -29.43
C GLN A 333 -8.07 6.69 -28.56
N GLY A 334 -8.05 7.16 -27.31
CA GLY A 334 -6.94 6.96 -26.36
C GLY A 334 -6.76 5.50 -25.98
N GLN A 335 -7.85 4.72 -25.90
CA GLN A 335 -7.76 3.27 -25.70
C GLN A 335 -7.15 2.52 -26.90
N ASN A 336 -7.25 3.06 -28.11
CA ASN A 336 -6.84 2.38 -29.34
C ASN A 336 -5.58 2.97 -30.00
N SER A 337 -5.13 4.13 -29.56
CA SER A 337 -4.02 4.85 -30.18
C SER A 337 -3.29 5.73 -29.19
N TYR A 338 -1.96 5.75 -29.30
CA TYR A 338 -1.13 6.70 -28.58
C TYR A 338 -1.23 8.07 -29.27
N ALA A 339 -2.15 8.91 -28.80
CA ALA A 339 -2.39 10.24 -29.36
C ALA A 339 -1.51 11.28 -28.63
N PRO A 340 -0.65 12.02 -29.35
CA PRO A 340 0.28 12.91 -28.67
C PRO A 340 -0.44 14.08 -28.02
N LEU A 341 0.03 14.45 -26.83
CA LEU A 341 -0.50 15.52 -26.02
C LEU A 341 0.41 16.73 -26.18
N GLY A 342 -0.09 17.75 -26.87
CA GLY A 342 0.66 18.95 -27.19
C GLY A 342 0.75 19.96 -26.03
N PRO A 343 1.17 21.20 -26.36
CA PRO A 343 1.38 22.26 -25.37
C PRO A 343 0.07 22.68 -24.67
N ALA A 344 0.18 23.05 -23.39
CA ALA A 344 -0.86 23.79 -22.69
C ALA A 344 -0.61 25.29 -22.86
N ARG A 345 -1.50 25.98 -23.58
CA ARG A 345 -1.37 27.41 -23.88
C ARG A 345 -2.40 28.23 -23.13
N ARG A 346 -2.01 29.41 -22.66
CA ARG A 346 -2.95 30.35 -22.05
C ARG A 346 -3.81 31.04 -23.11
N CYS A 347 -5.11 31.12 -22.84
CA CYS A 347 -6.08 31.85 -23.64
C CYS A 347 -6.43 33.20 -23.00
N ARG A 348 -6.88 34.15 -23.80
CA ARG A 348 -7.58 35.35 -23.27
C ARG A 348 -8.78 34.92 -22.43
N GLY A 349 -8.98 35.59 -21.30
CA GLY A 349 -10.03 35.21 -20.33
C GLY A 349 -9.61 34.15 -19.30
N GLY A 350 -8.36 33.67 -19.34
CA GLY A 350 -7.79 32.83 -18.28
C GLY A 350 -8.06 31.32 -18.42
N LEU A 351 -8.64 30.87 -19.54
CA LEU A 351 -8.68 29.47 -19.91
C LEU A 351 -7.29 28.98 -20.36
N LEU A 352 -7.11 27.66 -20.31
CA LEU A 352 -5.95 26.96 -20.85
C LEU A 352 -6.44 26.06 -21.99
N GLN A 353 -5.73 26.04 -23.11
CA GLN A 353 -6.01 25.15 -24.23
C GLN A 353 -4.91 24.09 -24.30
N VAL A 354 -5.30 22.83 -24.26
CA VAL A 354 -4.41 21.68 -24.43
C VAL A 354 -4.71 21.02 -25.77
N ARG A 355 -3.68 20.84 -26.60
CA ARG A 355 -3.80 20.09 -27.85
C ARG A 355 -3.72 18.60 -27.58
N PHE A 356 -4.59 17.80 -28.19
CA PHE A 356 -4.58 16.34 -28.11
C PHE A 356 -4.69 15.75 -29.52
N GLY A 357 -3.86 14.75 -29.84
CA GLY A 357 -3.83 14.08 -31.13
C GLY A 357 -2.90 14.73 -32.17
N GLU A 358 -2.76 14.03 -33.29
CA GLU A 358 -1.89 14.41 -34.41
C GLU A 358 -2.63 14.34 -35.76
N GLY A 359 -2.06 14.98 -36.78
CA GLY A 359 -2.59 14.96 -38.14
C GLY A 359 -4.01 15.53 -38.24
N GLY A 360 -4.90 14.81 -38.93
CA GLY A 360 -6.30 15.21 -39.13
C GLY A 360 -7.24 14.96 -37.94
N ALA A 361 -6.74 14.39 -36.83
CA ALA A 361 -7.53 14.00 -35.66
C ALA A 361 -7.18 14.84 -34.41
N ILE A 362 -6.89 16.13 -34.60
CA ILE A 362 -6.51 17.03 -33.51
C ILE A 362 -7.76 17.55 -32.79
N TRP A 363 -7.69 17.51 -31.46
CA TRP A 363 -8.61 18.14 -30.54
C TRP A 363 -7.91 19.22 -29.71
N TYR A 364 -8.70 20.18 -29.27
CA TYR A 364 -8.31 21.28 -28.40
C TYR A 364 -9.24 21.26 -27.20
N LEU A 365 -8.67 20.93 -26.04
CA LEU A 365 -9.34 20.79 -24.76
C LEU A 365 -9.17 22.07 -23.97
N PHE A 366 -10.28 22.74 -23.65
CA PHE A 366 -10.28 24.01 -22.94
C PHE A 366 -10.50 23.77 -21.45
N VAL A 367 -9.45 23.95 -20.68
CA VAL A 367 -9.40 23.70 -19.25
C VAL A 367 -9.54 25.03 -18.50
N GLY A 368 -10.45 25.08 -17.54
CA GLY A 368 -10.67 26.21 -16.65
C GLY A 368 -10.26 25.91 -15.21
N GLY A 369 -10.07 26.98 -14.43
CA GLY A 369 -9.74 26.93 -13.01
C GLY A 369 -8.30 27.34 -12.68
N ARG A 370 -8.10 27.98 -11.51
CA ARG A 370 -6.79 28.22 -10.88
C ARG A 370 -6.62 27.31 -9.65
N GLY A 371 -7.10 26.08 -9.77
CA GLY A 371 -7.29 25.12 -8.68
C GLY A 371 -7.80 23.81 -9.27
N PRO A 372 -8.84 23.15 -8.72
CA PRO A 372 -9.39 21.95 -9.34
C PRO A 372 -9.76 22.24 -10.79
N PHE A 373 -9.08 21.58 -11.72
CA PHE A 373 -9.27 21.80 -13.14
C PHE A 373 -10.63 21.26 -13.56
N ARG A 374 -11.27 21.98 -14.49
CA ARG A 374 -12.49 21.51 -15.14
C ARG A 374 -12.34 21.62 -16.64
N LEU A 375 -12.84 20.61 -17.36
CA LEU A 375 -12.95 20.72 -18.80
C LEU A 375 -14.18 21.58 -19.10
N MET A 376 -13.95 22.73 -19.73
CA MET A 376 -14.98 23.73 -20.01
C MET A 376 -15.55 23.61 -21.42
N HIS A 377 -14.76 23.11 -22.37
CA HIS A 377 -15.13 22.93 -23.77
C HIS A 377 -14.12 22.01 -24.48
N ALA A 378 -14.52 21.41 -25.61
CA ALA A 378 -13.64 20.64 -26.49
C ALA A 378 -13.98 20.95 -27.96
N SER A 379 -12.96 21.20 -28.78
CA SER A 379 -13.15 21.58 -30.19
C SER A 379 -12.10 20.92 -31.09
N ARG A 380 -12.40 20.80 -32.38
CA ARG A 380 -11.40 20.44 -33.41
C ARG A 380 -10.69 21.64 -34.02
N THR A 381 -11.07 22.85 -33.64
CA THR A 381 -10.48 24.10 -34.12
C THR A 381 -9.76 24.80 -32.98
N GLN A 382 -8.50 25.19 -33.21
CA GLN A 382 -7.74 26.01 -32.27
C GLN A 382 -8.45 27.35 -32.09
N MET A 383 -8.55 27.81 -30.84
CA MET A 383 -9.07 29.15 -30.59
C MET A 383 -7.95 30.17 -30.84
N PRO A 384 -8.16 31.19 -31.71
CA PRO A 384 -7.12 32.18 -32.02
C PRO A 384 -6.63 32.98 -30.81
N SER A 385 -7.45 33.06 -29.76
CA SER A 385 -7.11 33.75 -28.51
C SER A 385 -6.20 32.95 -27.58
N CYS A 386 -5.80 31.73 -27.94
CA CYS A 386 -4.89 30.86 -27.21
C CYS A 386 -3.51 30.83 -27.85
N ASP A 387 -2.94 32.02 -28.04
CA ASP A 387 -1.64 32.32 -28.63
C ASP A 387 -0.51 32.49 -27.58
N GLY A 388 -0.83 32.30 -26.30
CA GLY A 388 0.13 32.42 -25.20
C GLY A 388 1.29 31.41 -25.25
N PRO A 389 2.32 31.61 -24.40
CA PRO A 389 3.45 30.70 -24.31
C PRO A 389 3.01 29.30 -23.87
N ASP A 390 3.79 28.30 -24.25
CA ASP A 390 3.65 26.94 -23.74
C ASP A 390 3.99 26.93 -22.24
N LEU A 391 3.08 26.40 -21.43
CA LEU A 391 3.20 26.34 -19.98
C LEU A 391 3.85 25.02 -19.50
N ASN A 392 4.16 24.10 -20.41
CA ASN A 392 4.73 22.80 -20.07
C ASN A 392 6.19 22.85 -19.57
N GLY A 393 6.90 23.97 -19.79
CA GLY A 393 8.32 24.10 -19.48
C GLY A 393 8.68 24.37 -18.01
N ASN A 394 7.70 24.54 -17.11
CA ASN A 394 7.96 25.00 -15.73
C ASN A 394 7.40 24.07 -14.63
N VAL A 395 7.04 22.83 -14.95
CA VAL A 395 6.61 21.88 -13.91
C VAL A 395 7.86 21.35 -13.20
N ILE A 396 8.37 22.12 -12.24
CA ILE A 396 9.20 21.59 -11.16
C ILE A 396 8.24 20.77 -10.31
N TYR A 397 8.35 19.45 -10.37
CA TYR A 397 7.76 18.59 -9.34
C TYR A 397 8.46 18.96 -8.03
N LEU A 398 7.80 19.77 -7.20
CA LEU A 398 8.26 19.98 -5.84
C LEU A 398 8.18 18.63 -5.11
N PRO A 399 9.21 18.27 -4.33
CA PRO A 399 9.32 16.99 -3.65
C PRO A 399 8.15 16.72 -2.69
#